data_AF-A0A2Z6S4W4-F1
#
_entry.id   AF-A0A2Z6S4W4-F1
#
_cell.length_a   1.000
_cell.length_b   1.000
_cell.length_c   1.000
_cell.angle_alpha   90.00
_cell.angle_beta   90.00
_cell.angle_gamma   90.00
#
_symmetry.space_group_name_H-M   'P 1'
#
loop_
_entity.id
_entity.type
_entity.pdbx_description
1 polymer ?
#
loop_
_entity_poly.entity_id
_entity_poly.type
_entity_poly.pdbx_seq_one_letter_code
_entity_poly.pdbx_strand_id
1 'polypeptide(L)'
;MLIVILAFAHTMFVLLRNPTNIKTKDSTYNGDAINTTTNKTLNIALKADFDPTSSDNPFITFSGAIIATYFWISGNMVQRDQFDYWAVDAFTLIASIILVVTVYKMCCGVYEKAENKGGKLYYDIKEKSNFDKYSILKYDVNINTEFENIINKKNELNDYIEYLAKKINELKNKNEIKENLIDEYVNIGTELENIKNKENYLNENIKYLAE
;
A
#
# COMPACT_ATOMS: atom_id res chain seq x y z
N MET A 1 -13.61 17.20 8.94
CA MET A 1 -14.49 17.24 7.76
C MET A 1 -15.95 17.51 8.11
N LEU A 2 -16.60 16.72 8.97
CA LEU A 2 -18.02 16.89 9.30
C LEU A 2 -18.38 18.30 9.81
N ILE A 3 -17.63 18.83 10.80
CA ILE A 3 -17.86 20.18 11.34
C ILE A 3 -17.76 21.26 10.26
N VAL A 4 -16.83 21.09 9.31
CA VAL A 4 -16.64 22.02 8.19
C VAL A 4 -17.86 21.98 7.26
N ILE A 5 -18.37 20.80 6.93
CA ILE A 5 -19.58 20.63 6.13
C ILE A 5 -20.78 21.28 6.82
N LEU A 6 -20.96 21.04 8.13
CA LEU A 6 -22.06 21.64 8.89
C LEU A 6 -21.98 23.17 8.93
N ALA A 7 -20.78 23.74 9.06
CA ALA A 7 -20.59 25.19 9.07
C ALA A 7 -20.99 25.84 7.73
N PHE A 8 -20.51 25.29 6.61
CA PHE A 8 -20.84 25.81 5.29
C PHE A 8 -22.30 25.55 4.89
N ALA A 9 -22.84 24.40 5.26
CA ALA A 9 -24.27 24.11 5.08
C ALA A 9 -25.13 25.11 5.83
N HIS A 10 -24.75 25.49 7.06
CA HIS A 10 -25.47 26.50 7.83
C HIS A 10 -25.41 27.88 7.16
N THR A 11 -24.23 28.31 6.72
CA THR A 11 -24.07 29.58 6.00
C THR A 11 -24.92 29.63 4.74
N MET A 12 -24.89 28.57 3.92
CA MET A 12 -25.68 28.49 2.69
C MET A 12 -27.18 28.39 2.95
N PHE A 13 -27.58 27.66 3.98
CA PHE A 13 -28.97 27.61 4.44
C PHE A 13 -29.48 29.00 4.83
N VAL A 14 -28.73 29.74 5.65
CA VAL A 14 -29.13 31.11 6.05
C VAL A 14 -29.22 32.03 4.83
N LEU A 15 -28.28 31.90 3.89
CA LEU A 15 -28.19 32.76 2.72
C LEU A 15 -29.27 32.48 1.66
N LEU A 16 -29.56 31.20 1.42
CA LEU A 16 -30.34 30.74 0.26
C LEU A 16 -31.70 30.13 0.61
N ARG A 17 -32.05 29.98 1.90
CA ARG A 17 -33.36 29.44 2.30
C ARG A 17 -34.53 30.28 1.82
N ASN A 18 -34.36 31.60 1.74
CA ASN A 18 -35.40 32.51 1.29
C ASN A 18 -34.80 33.56 0.32
N PRO A 19 -34.59 33.19 -0.95
CA PRO A 19 -33.81 33.97 -1.91
C PRO A 19 -34.63 35.08 -2.59
N THR A 20 -35.49 35.80 -1.85
CA THR A 20 -36.39 36.83 -2.43
C THR A 20 -35.67 37.96 -3.15
N ASN A 21 -34.42 38.26 -2.77
CA ASN A 21 -33.60 39.31 -3.38
C ASN A 21 -32.39 38.76 -4.15
N ILE A 22 -32.33 37.46 -4.36
CA ILE A 22 -31.19 36.78 -4.99
C ILE A 22 -31.62 36.34 -6.38
N LYS A 23 -30.92 36.84 -7.41
CA LYS A 23 -31.20 36.45 -8.80
C LYS A 23 -30.70 35.02 -9.05
N THR A 24 -31.42 34.31 -9.91
CA THR A 24 -30.97 33.04 -10.48
C THR A 24 -30.27 33.27 -11.81
N LYS A 25 -29.39 32.36 -12.19
CA LYS A 25 -28.73 32.35 -13.49
C LYS A 25 -29.71 31.85 -14.54
N ASP A 26 -30.48 32.77 -15.11
CA ASP A 26 -31.36 32.47 -16.24
C ASP A 26 -30.52 32.13 -17.48
N SER A 27 -30.36 30.85 -17.78
CA SER A 27 -29.77 30.40 -19.04
C SER A 27 -30.86 30.18 -20.07
N THR A 28 -30.74 30.86 -21.21
CA THR A 28 -31.58 30.62 -22.40
C THR A 28 -30.69 30.05 -23.49
N TYR A 29 -30.97 28.82 -23.88
CA TYR A 29 -30.30 28.18 -25.01
C TYR A 29 -31.16 28.36 -26.26
N ASN A 30 -30.61 29.05 -27.25
CA ASN A 30 -31.25 29.25 -28.54
C ASN A 30 -30.57 28.37 -29.58
N GLY A 31 -31.36 27.71 -30.41
CA GLY A 31 -30.85 26.91 -31.52
C GLY A 31 -31.86 26.84 -32.65
N ASP A 32 -31.33 26.71 -33.85
CA ASP A 32 -32.14 26.62 -35.07
C ASP A 32 -32.17 25.17 -35.52
N ALA A 33 -33.35 24.56 -35.52
CA ALA A 33 -33.56 23.23 -36.08
C ALA A 33 -33.99 23.36 -37.54
N ILE A 34 -33.21 22.82 -38.46
CA ILE A 34 -33.56 22.80 -39.89
C ILE A 34 -34.25 21.49 -40.21
N ASN A 35 -35.47 21.57 -40.72
CA ASN A 35 -36.17 20.40 -41.23
C ASN A 35 -35.53 19.98 -42.57
N THR A 36 -34.85 18.83 -42.59
CA THR A 36 -34.09 18.33 -43.74
C THR A 36 -34.93 18.06 -44.99
N THR A 37 -36.25 17.90 -44.85
CA THR A 37 -37.18 17.61 -45.96
C THR A 37 -37.81 18.86 -46.54
N THR A 38 -38.01 19.91 -45.74
CA THR A 38 -38.73 21.14 -46.15
C THR A 38 -37.85 22.40 -46.17
N ASN A 39 -36.59 22.31 -45.74
CA ASN A 39 -35.65 23.44 -45.58
C ASN A 39 -36.21 24.62 -44.78
N LYS A 40 -37.22 24.38 -43.94
CA LYS A 40 -37.75 25.37 -43.01
C LYS A 40 -36.97 25.32 -41.70
N THR A 41 -36.62 26.49 -41.20
CA THR A 41 -35.94 26.67 -39.92
C THR A 41 -36.98 26.85 -38.81
N LEU A 42 -36.84 26.07 -37.74
CA LEU A 42 -37.59 26.20 -36.50
C LEU A 42 -36.66 26.75 -35.42
N ASN A 43 -36.94 27.95 -34.93
CA ASN A 43 -36.19 28.54 -33.83
C ASN A 43 -36.69 27.92 -32.52
N ILE A 44 -35.80 27.25 -31.80
CA ILE A 44 -36.07 26.63 -30.51
C ILE A 44 -35.34 27.43 -29.45
N ALA A 45 -36.10 27.95 -28.48
CA ALA A 45 -35.56 28.56 -27.27
C ALA A 45 -35.91 27.68 -26.07
N LEU A 46 -34.90 27.18 -25.37
CA LEU A 46 -35.04 26.42 -24.13
C LEU A 46 -34.60 27.31 -22.98
N LYS A 47 -35.49 27.53 -22.01
CA LYS A 47 -35.18 28.25 -20.77
C LYS A 47 -35.07 27.24 -19.62
N ALA A 48 -34.04 27.38 -18.79
CA ALA A 48 -33.96 26.63 -17.54
C ALA A 48 -35.12 27.06 -16.61
N ASP A 49 -35.88 26.08 -16.11
CA ASP A 49 -37.01 26.26 -15.19
C ASP A 49 -36.58 25.92 -13.77
N PHE A 50 -35.64 26.69 -13.23
CA PHE A 50 -35.17 26.52 -11.85
C PHE A 50 -35.97 27.46 -10.93
N ASP A 51 -36.72 26.89 -9.99
CA ASP A 51 -37.44 27.69 -8.99
C ASP A 51 -36.67 27.73 -7.65
N PRO A 52 -36.11 28.89 -7.26
CA PRO A 52 -35.32 29.01 -6.05
C PRO A 52 -36.16 28.90 -4.76
N THR A 53 -37.50 28.92 -4.87
CA THR A 53 -38.44 28.78 -3.75
C THR A 53 -39.06 27.37 -3.64
N SER A 54 -38.76 26.49 -4.60
CA SER A 54 -39.24 25.11 -4.65
C SER A 54 -38.19 24.10 -4.18
N SER A 55 -38.52 22.81 -4.29
CA SER A 55 -37.59 21.70 -4.06
C SER A 55 -36.31 21.75 -4.92
N ASP A 56 -36.27 22.54 -5.99
CA ASP A 56 -35.08 22.68 -6.84
C ASP A 56 -33.92 23.32 -6.06
N ASN A 57 -34.24 24.17 -5.07
CA ASN A 57 -33.28 24.74 -4.16
C ASN A 57 -33.01 23.80 -2.96
N PRO A 58 -31.85 23.12 -2.90
CA PRO A 58 -31.55 22.22 -1.81
C PRO A 58 -31.32 22.95 -0.48
N PHE A 59 -31.18 24.27 -0.47
CA PHE A 59 -30.89 25.07 0.72
C PHE A 59 -32.15 25.58 1.45
N ILE A 60 -33.36 25.21 1.00
CA ILE A 60 -34.61 25.53 1.71
C ILE A 60 -34.69 24.83 3.07
N THR A 61 -34.13 23.63 3.17
CA THR A 61 -34.06 22.86 4.41
C THR A 61 -32.62 22.68 4.85
N PHE A 62 -32.39 22.65 6.16
CA PHE A 62 -31.04 22.50 6.69
C PHE A 62 -30.44 21.12 6.35
N SER A 63 -31.25 20.06 6.35
CA SER A 63 -30.83 18.73 5.90
C SER A 63 -30.44 18.73 4.42
N GLY A 64 -31.24 19.37 3.56
CA GLY A 64 -30.89 19.55 2.15
C GLY A 64 -29.59 20.32 1.95
N ALA A 65 -29.36 21.38 2.74
CA ALA A 65 -28.13 22.16 2.70
C ALA A 65 -26.90 21.31 3.09
N ILE A 66 -27.02 20.43 4.09
CA ILE A 66 -25.96 19.49 4.47
C ILE A 66 -25.64 18.54 3.32
N ILE A 67 -26.67 17.95 2.70
CA ILE A 67 -26.51 17.01 1.58
C ILE A 67 -25.86 17.72 0.38
N ALA A 68 -26.34 18.91 0.01
CA ALA A 68 -25.75 19.70 -1.07
C ALA A 68 -24.28 20.05 -0.80
N THR A 69 -23.96 20.51 0.41
CA THR A 69 -22.59 20.86 0.81
C THR A 69 -21.67 19.64 0.84
N TYR A 70 -22.18 18.47 1.21
CA TYR A 70 -21.43 17.22 1.12
C TYR A 70 -21.06 16.89 -0.34
N PHE A 71 -22.00 17.05 -1.28
CA PHE A 71 -21.76 16.81 -2.71
C PHE A 71 -20.83 17.83 -3.38
N TRP A 72 -20.50 18.95 -2.73
CA TRP A 72 -19.45 19.86 -3.21
C TRP A 72 -18.09 19.17 -3.32
N ILE A 73 -17.82 18.18 -2.45
CA ILE A 73 -16.60 17.37 -2.50
C ILE A 73 -16.48 16.67 -3.86
N SER A 74 -17.60 16.27 -4.43
CA SER A 74 -17.69 15.61 -5.74
C SER A 74 -17.79 16.59 -6.91
N GLY A 75 -17.75 17.91 -6.65
CA GLY A 75 -17.82 18.95 -7.66
C GLY A 75 -19.24 19.35 -8.10
N ASN A 76 -20.30 18.83 -7.47
CA ASN A 76 -21.66 19.29 -7.72
C ASN A 76 -21.94 20.55 -6.90
N MET A 77 -22.07 21.70 -7.58
CA MET A 77 -22.09 23.02 -6.95
C MET A 77 -23.34 23.82 -7.33
N VAL A 78 -24.52 23.28 -7.01
CA VAL A 78 -25.84 23.87 -7.31
C VAL A 78 -25.94 25.35 -6.90
N GLN A 79 -25.37 25.75 -5.77
CA GLN A 79 -25.35 27.15 -5.33
C GLN A 79 -24.65 28.07 -6.32
N ARG A 80 -23.49 27.68 -6.83
CA ARG A 80 -22.70 28.48 -7.77
C ARG A 80 -23.34 28.46 -9.15
N ASP A 81 -23.93 27.33 -9.53
CA ASP A 81 -24.42 27.13 -10.88
C ASP A 81 -25.80 27.77 -11.09
N GLN A 82 -26.62 27.87 -10.04
CA GLN A 82 -28.00 28.38 -10.12
C GLN A 82 -28.18 29.81 -9.60
N PHE A 83 -27.40 30.26 -8.61
CA PHE A 83 -27.59 31.58 -8.02
C PHE A 83 -26.56 32.59 -8.54
N ASP A 84 -27.04 33.77 -8.92
CA ASP A 84 -26.24 34.91 -9.36
C ASP A 84 -26.07 35.91 -8.21
N TYR A 85 -25.15 35.59 -7.29
CA TYR A 85 -24.88 36.42 -6.13
C TYR A 85 -23.43 36.33 -5.65
N TRP A 86 -22.77 37.48 -5.56
CA TRP A 86 -21.34 37.56 -5.25
C TRP A 86 -20.96 36.85 -3.94
N ALA A 87 -21.83 36.88 -2.92
CA ALA A 87 -21.52 36.25 -1.65
C ALA A 87 -21.50 34.72 -1.78
N VAL A 88 -22.34 34.15 -2.64
CA VAL A 88 -22.33 32.72 -2.93
C VAL A 88 -20.99 32.32 -3.54
N ASP A 89 -20.50 33.09 -4.51
CA ASP A 89 -19.19 32.84 -5.13
C ASP A 89 -18.04 32.97 -4.12
N ALA A 90 -18.07 34.01 -3.28
CA ALA A 90 -17.03 34.25 -2.26
C ALA A 90 -16.97 33.10 -1.23
N PHE A 91 -18.11 32.72 -0.65
CA PHE A 91 -18.16 31.62 0.32
C PHE A 91 -17.82 30.28 -0.33
N THR A 92 -18.22 30.07 -1.58
CA THR A 92 -17.88 28.87 -2.34
C THR A 92 -16.37 28.76 -2.55
N LEU A 93 -15.69 29.86 -2.88
CA LEU A 93 -14.23 29.88 -3.03
C LEU A 93 -13.54 29.56 -1.69
N ILE A 94 -13.94 30.22 -0.61
CA ILE A 94 -13.39 30.01 0.73
C ILE A 94 -13.58 28.55 1.16
N ALA A 95 -14.78 28.00 0.95
CA ALA A 95 -15.10 26.62 1.26
C ALA A 95 -14.25 25.64 0.48
N SER A 96 -14.06 25.83 -0.82
CA SER A 96 -13.21 24.98 -1.66
C SER A 96 -11.78 24.90 -1.14
N ILE A 97 -11.18 26.03 -0.76
CA ILE A 97 -9.82 26.06 -0.20
C ILE A 97 -9.76 25.29 1.13
N ILE A 98 -10.72 25.54 2.03
CA ILE A 98 -10.76 24.89 3.34
C ILE A 98 -11.02 23.38 3.21
N LEU A 99 -11.87 22.97 2.27
CA LEU A 99 -12.16 21.57 1.96
C LEU A 99 -10.90 20.84 1.49
N VAL A 100 -10.18 21.40 0.51
CA VAL A 100 -8.93 20.82 0.00
C VAL A 100 -7.91 20.67 1.14
N VAL A 101 -7.71 21.70 1.96
CA VAL A 101 -6.78 21.64 3.10
C VAL A 101 -7.22 20.60 4.14
N THR A 102 -8.53 20.50 4.41
CA THR A 102 -9.06 19.55 5.40
C THR A 102 -8.93 18.11 4.93
N VAL A 103 -9.23 17.83 3.66
CA VAL A 103 -9.07 16.51 3.06
C VAL A 103 -7.59 16.13 3.00
N TYR A 104 -6.71 17.05 2.60
CA TYR A 104 -5.26 16.83 2.62
C TYR A 104 -4.74 16.47 4.03
N LYS A 105 -5.14 17.25 5.05
CA LYS A 105 -4.77 16.97 6.45
C LYS A 105 -5.28 15.61 6.94
N MET A 106 -6.47 15.18 6.49
CA MET A 106 -7.04 13.89 6.87
C MET A 106 -6.42 12.71 6.11
N CYS A 107 -6.18 12.85 4.81
CA CYS A 107 -5.61 11.78 4.00
C CYS A 107 -4.12 11.66 4.33
N CYS A 108 -3.30 12.60 3.89
CA CYS A 108 -1.85 12.52 4.00
C CYS A 108 -1.37 12.54 5.46
N GLY A 109 -1.96 13.39 6.31
CA GLY A 109 -1.54 13.51 7.71
C GLY A 109 -1.86 12.27 8.57
N VAL A 110 -2.93 11.53 8.26
CA VAL A 110 -3.22 10.27 8.96
C VAL A 110 -2.30 9.16 8.47
N TYR A 111 -2.03 9.07 7.17
CA TYR A 111 -1.09 8.09 6.62
C TYR A 111 0.31 8.27 7.19
N GLU A 112 0.84 9.50 7.19
CA GLU A 112 2.16 9.79 7.74
C GLU A 112 2.25 9.47 9.24
N LYS A 113 1.20 9.75 10.01
CA LYS A 113 1.18 9.45 11.44
C LYS A 113 0.99 7.96 11.74
N ALA A 114 0.23 7.25 10.92
CA ALA A 114 0.03 5.80 11.02
C ALA A 114 1.32 5.05 10.67
N GLU A 115 2.02 5.46 9.61
CA GLU A 115 3.31 4.90 9.22
C GLU A 115 4.38 5.17 10.29
N ASN A 116 4.48 6.40 10.79
CA ASN A 116 5.42 6.73 11.86
C ASN A 116 5.12 5.98 13.17
N LYS A 117 3.85 5.80 13.54
CA LYS A 117 3.48 5.04 14.75
C LYS A 117 3.61 3.52 14.56
N GLY A 118 3.29 3.00 13.38
CA GLY A 118 3.45 1.59 13.04
C GLY A 118 4.91 1.19 12.96
N GLY A 119 5.73 2.02 12.31
CA GLY A 119 7.19 1.90 12.29
C GLY A 119 7.76 2.00 13.71
N LYS A 120 7.37 3.01 14.49
CA LYS A 120 7.83 3.13 15.88
C LYS A 120 7.41 1.94 16.75
N LEU A 121 6.17 1.45 16.64
CA LEU A 121 5.73 0.26 17.37
C LEU A 121 6.52 -0.99 16.95
N TYR A 122 6.84 -1.14 15.66
CA TYR A 122 7.69 -2.24 15.17
C TYR A 122 9.11 -2.17 15.78
N TYR A 123 9.74 -1.01 15.80
CA TYR A 123 11.06 -0.83 16.42
C TYR A 123 11.00 -0.97 17.95
N ASP A 124 10.00 -0.40 18.61
CA ASP A 124 9.80 -0.51 20.06
C ASP A 124 9.52 -1.97 20.46
N ILE A 125 8.78 -2.75 19.65
CA ILE A 125 8.59 -4.18 19.84
C ILE A 125 9.92 -4.89 19.66
N LYS A 126 10.64 -4.65 18.55
CA LYS A 126 11.94 -5.26 18.24
C LYS A 126 13.01 -4.97 19.31
N GLU A 127 12.97 -3.79 19.93
CA GLU A 127 13.88 -3.37 20.98
C GLU A 127 13.47 -3.90 22.37
N LYS A 128 12.16 -4.03 22.66
CA LYS A 128 11.67 -4.68 23.90
C LYS A 128 11.69 -6.20 23.85
N SER A 129 11.60 -6.79 22.66
CA SER A 129 11.71 -8.22 22.46
C SER A 129 13.19 -8.59 22.34
N ASN A 130 13.84 -8.77 23.50
CA ASN A 130 14.71 -9.94 23.62
C ASN A 130 13.82 -11.16 23.35
N PHE A 131 13.68 -11.53 22.07
CA PHE A 131 12.75 -12.55 21.58
C PHE A 131 12.93 -13.91 22.26
N ASP A 132 14.07 -14.12 22.92
CA ASP A 132 14.39 -15.35 23.64
C ASP A 132 13.57 -15.56 24.93
N LYS A 133 13.02 -14.52 25.55
CA LYS A 133 12.46 -14.64 26.92
C LYS A 133 10.99 -15.10 26.98
N TYR A 134 10.21 -14.93 25.92
CA TYR A 134 8.76 -15.19 25.95
C TYR A 134 8.20 -15.89 24.69
N SER A 135 9.05 -16.56 23.89
CA SER A 135 8.56 -17.28 22.72
C SER A 135 7.64 -18.44 23.12
N ILE A 136 6.41 -18.42 22.61
CA ILE A 136 5.35 -19.44 22.83
C ILE A 136 5.70 -20.74 22.09
N LEU A 137 6.60 -20.67 21.12
CA LEU A 137 7.19 -21.84 20.46
C LEU A 137 8.35 -22.35 21.31
N LYS A 138 8.08 -23.32 22.19
CA LYS A 138 9.12 -24.20 22.69
C LYS A 138 9.59 -25.07 21.52
N TYR A 139 10.66 -24.66 20.86
CA TYR A 139 11.40 -25.58 20.03
C TYR A 139 12.09 -26.57 20.96
N ASP A 140 11.63 -27.83 20.93
CA ASP A 140 12.16 -28.94 21.74
C ASP A 140 13.51 -29.45 21.21
N VAL A 141 14.20 -28.62 20.42
CA VAL A 141 15.49 -28.92 19.82
C VAL A 141 16.42 -27.81 20.27
N ASN A 142 17.37 -28.15 21.14
CA ASN A 142 18.44 -27.24 21.53
C ASN A 142 19.36 -27.06 20.32
N ILE A 143 19.06 -26.05 19.50
CA ILE A 143 19.78 -25.70 18.27
C ILE A 143 21.30 -25.60 18.53
N ASN A 144 21.71 -25.11 19.71
CA ASN A 144 23.12 -25.07 20.09
C ASN A 144 23.73 -26.46 20.24
N THR A 145 22.99 -27.45 20.77
CA THR A 145 23.45 -28.84 20.84
C THR A 145 23.57 -29.47 19.45
N GLU A 146 22.67 -29.15 18.52
CA GLU A 146 22.79 -29.62 17.13
C GLU A 146 23.98 -28.97 16.41
N PHE A 147 24.22 -27.66 16.61
CA PHE A 147 25.41 -26.99 16.07
C PHE A 147 26.71 -27.59 16.61
N GLU A 148 26.81 -27.85 17.92
CA GLU A 148 27.97 -28.51 18.53
C GLU A 148 28.17 -29.93 17.97
N ASN A 149 27.10 -30.69 17.77
CA ASN A 149 27.17 -32.01 17.15
C ASN A 149 27.66 -31.96 15.69
N ILE A 150 27.26 -30.93 14.93
CA ILE A 150 27.73 -30.72 13.56
C ILE A 150 29.22 -30.33 13.55
N ILE A 151 29.66 -29.46 14.46
CA ILE A 151 31.06 -29.05 14.61
C ILE A 151 31.93 -30.27 14.96
N ASN A 152 31.49 -31.10 15.91
CA ASN A 152 32.23 -32.32 16.29
C ASN A 152 32.34 -33.31 15.12
N LYS A 153 31.25 -33.59 14.39
CA LYS A 153 31.29 -34.44 13.20
C LYS A 153 32.21 -33.89 12.10
N LYS A 154 32.26 -32.57 11.94
CA LYS A 154 33.18 -31.92 10.99
C LYS A 154 34.64 -32.14 11.40
N ASN A 155 34.96 -32.01 12.68
CA ASN A 155 36.31 -32.21 13.19
C ASN A 155 36.74 -33.69 13.02
N GLU A 156 35.88 -34.65 13.37
CA GLU A 156 36.15 -36.07 13.14
C GLU A 156 36.41 -36.40 11.67
N LEU A 157 35.64 -35.81 10.76
CA LEU A 157 35.84 -35.99 9.32
C LEU A 157 37.19 -35.41 8.86
N ASN A 158 37.58 -34.27 9.42
CA ASN A 158 38.85 -33.63 9.10
C ASN A 158 40.05 -34.47 9.56
N ASP A 159 39.97 -35.05 10.76
CA ASP A 159 40.98 -35.98 11.28
C ASP A 159 41.09 -37.23 10.39
N TYR A 160 39.95 -37.74 9.91
CA TYR A 160 39.93 -38.88 8.99
C TYR A 160 40.55 -38.56 7.62
N ILE A 161 40.28 -37.37 7.07
CA ILE A 161 40.91 -36.89 5.84
C ILE A 161 42.42 -36.79 6.02
N GLU A 162 42.89 -36.27 7.15
CA GLU A 162 44.32 -36.15 7.43
C GLU A 162 45.00 -37.52 7.57
N TYR A 163 44.34 -38.47 8.23
CA TYR A 163 44.79 -39.87 8.29
C TYR A 163 44.89 -40.50 6.89
N LEU A 164 43.87 -40.33 6.05
CA LEU A 164 43.90 -40.84 4.68
C LEU A 164 45.00 -40.18 3.85
N ALA A 165 45.18 -38.86 3.97
CA ALA A 165 46.25 -38.14 3.27
C ALA A 165 47.64 -38.66 3.67
N LYS A 166 47.86 -38.94 4.96
CA LYS A 166 49.10 -39.54 5.44
C LYS A 166 49.30 -40.96 4.89
N LYS A 167 48.26 -41.80 4.92
CA LYS A 167 48.31 -43.16 4.38
C LYS A 167 48.57 -43.16 2.87
N ILE A 168 48.00 -42.21 2.12
CA ILE A 168 48.29 -42.02 0.70
C ILE A 168 49.76 -41.65 0.49
N ASN A 169 50.32 -40.74 1.28
CA ASN A 169 51.74 -40.39 1.17
C ASN A 169 52.67 -41.57 1.53
N GLU A 170 52.33 -42.36 2.55
CA GLU A 170 53.07 -43.58 2.89
C GLU A 170 53.01 -44.60 1.75
N LEU A 171 51.85 -44.82 1.14
CA LEU A 171 51.70 -45.69 -0.04
C LEU A 171 52.43 -45.14 -1.26
N LYS A 172 52.46 -43.82 -1.45
CA LYS A 172 53.20 -43.16 -2.53
C LYS A 172 54.71 -43.35 -2.37
N ASN A 173 55.21 -43.31 -1.15
CA ASN A 173 56.60 -43.63 -0.82
C ASN A 173 56.89 -45.15 -0.88
N LYS A 174 55.89 -46.01 -0.66
CA LYS A 174 55.99 -47.47 -0.78
C LYS A 174 55.88 -47.98 -2.23
N ASN A 175 55.23 -47.21 -3.11
CA ASN A 175 55.02 -47.49 -4.54
C ASN A 175 56.25 -47.29 -5.42
N GLU A 176 57.42 -47.03 -4.84
CA GLU A 176 58.68 -47.40 -5.50
C GLU A 176 58.82 -48.93 -5.66
N ILE A 177 57.92 -49.75 -5.09
CA ILE A 177 57.88 -51.22 -5.28
C ILE A 177 56.44 -51.75 -5.57
N LYS A 178 56.16 -51.90 -6.88
CA LYS A 178 55.25 -52.82 -7.62
C LYS A 178 53.71 -52.83 -7.44
N GLU A 179 53.06 -52.48 -8.56
CA GLU A 179 51.88 -53.09 -9.23
C GLU A 179 50.91 -53.94 -8.36
N ASN A 180 49.84 -53.31 -7.84
CA ASN A 180 48.51 -53.93 -7.60
C ASN A 180 47.43 -52.92 -7.11
N LEU A 181 47.47 -51.64 -7.52
CA LEU A 181 46.65 -50.56 -6.91
C LEU A 181 45.51 -50.02 -7.79
N ILE A 182 45.25 -50.56 -8.97
CA ILE A 182 44.27 -49.96 -9.89
C ILE A 182 42.83 -50.05 -9.34
N ASP A 183 42.48 -51.11 -8.59
CA ASP A 183 41.11 -51.30 -8.08
C ASP A 183 40.79 -50.43 -6.85
N GLU A 184 41.78 -50.11 -6.01
CA GLU A 184 41.59 -49.28 -4.81
C GLU A 184 41.43 -47.79 -5.18
N TYR A 185 42.12 -47.32 -6.23
CA TYR A 185 42.02 -45.94 -6.71
C TYR A 185 40.64 -45.63 -7.33
N VAL A 186 40.03 -46.59 -8.02
CA VAL A 186 38.67 -46.42 -8.61
C VAL A 186 37.61 -46.31 -7.52
N ASN A 187 37.75 -47.08 -6.44
CA ASN A 187 36.80 -47.04 -5.33
C ASN A 187 36.89 -45.70 -4.55
N ILE A 188 38.10 -45.19 -4.33
CA ILE A 188 38.34 -43.90 -3.65
C ILE A 188 37.80 -42.71 -4.49
N GLY A 189 37.95 -42.74 -5.82
CA GLY A 189 37.40 -41.69 -6.70
C GLY A 189 35.87 -41.60 -6.60
N THR A 190 35.21 -42.75 -6.53
CA THR A 190 33.75 -42.84 -6.41
C THR A 190 33.27 -42.36 -5.03
N GLU A 191 34.00 -42.67 -3.96
CA GLU A 191 33.69 -42.15 -2.61
C GLU A 191 33.90 -40.63 -2.50
N LEU A 192 34.92 -40.07 -3.14
CA LEU A 192 35.17 -38.62 -3.16
C LEU A 192 34.06 -37.83 -3.87
N GLU A 193 33.53 -38.38 -4.96
CA GLU A 193 32.42 -37.74 -5.69
C GLU A 193 31.12 -37.76 -4.87
N ASN A 194 30.88 -38.85 -4.14
CA ASN A 194 29.75 -38.94 -3.20
C ASN A 194 29.89 -37.97 -2.01
N ILE A 195 31.12 -37.74 -1.52
CA ILE A 195 31.38 -36.76 -0.45
C ILE A 195 31.13 -35.34 -0.94
N LYS A 196 31.63 -34.97 -2.13
CA LYS A 196 31.38 -33.65 -2.74
C LYS A 196 29.90 -33.36 -2.94
N ASN A 197 29.13 -34.36 -3.38
CA ASN A 197 27.69 -34.20 -3.58
C ASN A 197 26.95 -33.99 -2.24
N LYS A 198 27.38 -34.68 -1.17
CA LYS A 198 26.84 -34.44 0.18
C LYS A 198 27.20 -33.06 0.72
N GLU A 199 28.41 -32.58 0.47
CA GLU A 199 28.87 -31.25 0.89
C GLU A 199 28.04 -30.14 0.24
N ASN A 200 27.76 -30.24 -1.07
CA ASN A 200 26.92 -29.28 -1.78
C ASN A 200 25.48 -29.22 -1.25
N TYR A 201 24.86 -30.37 -0.99
CA TYR A 201 23.51 -30.42 -0.42
C TYR A 201 23.45 -29.79 0.98
N LEU A 202 24.48 -29.97 1.80
CA LEU A 202 24.57 -29.38 3.12
C LEU A 202 24.71 -27.85 3.04
N ASN A 203 25.55 -27.36 2.12
CA ASN A 203 25.78 -25.93 1.92
C ASN A 203 24.53 -25.19 1.41
N GLU A 204 23.74 -25.82 0.53
CA GLU A 204 22.45 -25.25 0.10
C GLU A 204 21.45 -25.15 1.26
N ASN A 205 21.34 -26.19 2.10
CA ASN A 205 20.45 -26.16 3.26
C ASN A 205 20.85 -25.12 4.30
N ILE A 206 22.15 -24.88 4.50
CA ILE A 206 22.64 -23.82 5.38
C ILE A 206 22.25 -22.43 4.83
N LYS A 207 22.28 -22.24 3.50
CA LYS A 207 21.89 -20.97 2.87
C LYS A 207 20.41 -20.64 3.09
N TYR A 208 19.51 -21.63 3.00
CA TYR A 208 18.08 -21.44 3.26
C TYR A 208 17.74 -21.16 4.73
N LEU A 209 18.61 -21.51 5.67
CA LEU A 209 18.42 -21.23 7.11
C LEU A 209 18.94 -19.85 7.53
N ALA A 210 19.61 -19.12 6.63
CA ALA A 210 20.19 -17.80 6.89
C ALA A 210 19.41 -16.63 6.23
N GLU A 211 18.31 -16.92 5.51
CA GLU A 211 17.29 -15.95 5.02
C GLU A 211 16.10 -15.89 5.98
#